data_AF-E0PDR8-F1
#
_entry.id   AF-E0PDR8-F1
#
_cell.length_a   1.000
_cell.length_b   1.000
_cell.length_c   1.000
_cell.angle_alpha   90.00
_cell.angle_beta   90.00
_cell.angle_gamma   90.00
#
_symmetry.space_group_name_H-M   'P 1'
#
loop_
_entity.id
_entity.type
_entity.pdbx_description
1 polymer ?
#
loop_
_entity_poly.entity_id
_entity_poly.type
_entity_poly.pdbx_seq_one_letter_code
_entity_poly.pdbx_strand_id
1 'polypeptide(L)'
;MYDSVLGEWSRFLITLIAFLCIFGTVITVIDGYSLANNEALRLLLDKKEASQKVLYGWMTLTAVIGLVIVYLFAGNIATMLRFAIIASFITTPFFAYLNYSLVNNKEHQVKPRLKMLSIIGLIYLFGFTLLFIIAWLTANI
;
A
#
# COMPACT_ATOMS: atom_id res chain seq x y z
N MET A 1 2.56 13.12 26.46
CA MET A 1 1.96 11.86 26.95
C MET A 1 3.01 10.77 27.16
N TYR A 2 3.89 10.47 26.19
CA TYR A 2 4.95 9.47 26.40
C TYR A 2 6.17 10.00 27.17
N ASP A 3 6.56 11.26 26.95
CA ASP A 3 7.66 11.91 27.71
C ASP A 3 7.41 11.93 29.22
N SER A 4 6.14 12.06 29.64
CA SER A 4 5.75 12.06 31.06
C SER A 4 5.78 10.68 31.71
N VAL A 5 5.84 9.60 30.94
CA VAL A 5 5.84 8.21 31.43
C VAL A 5 7.23 7.58 31.30
N LEU A 6 7.95 7.89 30.23
CA LEU A 6 9.25 7.28 29.89
C LEU A 6 10.44 8.22 30.16
N GLY A 7 10.20 9.51 30.41
CA GLY A 7 11.21 10.53 30.61
C GLY A 7 11.64 11.22 29.32
N GLU A 8 12.13 12.46 29.41
CA GLU A 8 12.45 13.31 28.24
C GLU A 8 13.52 12.71 27.29
N TRP A 9 14.41 11.87 27.81
CA TRP A 9 15.42 11.17 26.99
C TRP A 9 14.78 10.28 25.91
N SER A 10 13.58 9.76 26.16
CA SER A 10 12.84 8.92 25.22
C SER A 10 12.26 9.69 24.04
N ARG A 11 12.07 11.01 24.17
CA ARG A 11 11.47 11.87 23.14
C ARG A 11 12.24 11.82 21.82
N PHE A 12 13.56 11.93 21.90
CA PHE A 12 14.44 11.88 20.73
C PHE A 12 14.40 10.51 20.06
N LEU A 13 14.46 9.44 20.85
CA LEU A 13 14.42 8.07 20.34
C LEU A 13 13.08 7.78 19.62
N ILE A 14 11.95 8.13 20.24
CA ILE A 14 10.62 7.93 19.66
C ILE A 14 10.46 8.75 18.38
N THR A 15 10.90 10.00 18.38
CA THR A 15 10.81 10.87 17.19
C THR A 15 11.64 10.32 16.03
N LEU A 16 12.86 9.83 16.31
CA LEU A 16 13.73 9.21 15.32
C LEU A 16 13.10 7.94 14.74
N ILE A 17 12.61 7.04 15.59
CA ILE A 17 11.98 5.79 15.15
C ILE A 17 10.71 6.08 14.34
N ALA A 18 9.88 7.03 14.78
CA ALA A 18 8.69 7.44 14.05
C ALA A 18 9.05 8.01 12.67
N PHE A 19 10.08 8.86 12.60
CA PHE A 19 10.59 9.39 11.34
C PHE A 19 11.07 8.27 10.41
N LEU A 20 11.92 7.35 10.90
CA LEU A 20 12.42 6.24 10.10
C LEU A 20 11.29 5.33 9.58
N CYS A 21 10.28 5.07 10.41
CA CYS A 21 9.12 4.27 10.03
C CYS A 21 8.31 4.94 8.91
N ILE A 22 7.94 6.21 9.07
CA ILE A 22 7.15 6.95 8.08
C ILE A 22 7.97 7.21 6.80
N PHE A 23 9.25 7.51 6.95
CA PHE A 23 10.13 7.72 5.79
C PHE A 23 10.34 6.43 4.99
N GLY A 24 10.48 5.29 5.68
CA GLY A 24 10.58 3.97 5.04
C GLY A 24 9.37 3.61 4.19
N THR A 25 8.15 3.94 4.65
CA THR A 25 6.94 3.71 3.86
C THR A 25 6.88 4.62 2.63
N VAL A 26 7.31 5.88 2.74
CA VAL A 26 7.42 6.78 1.58
C VAL A 26 8.37 6.23 0.51
N ILE A 27 9.56 5.77 0.90
CA ILE A 27 10.52 5.16 -0.04
C ILE A 27 9.91 3.94 -0.73
N THR A 28 9.29 3.06 0.06
CA THR A 28 8.72 1.80 -0.46
C THR A 28 7.59 2.05 -1.45
N VAL A 29 6.76 3.07 -1.21
CA VAL A 29 5.69 3.48 -2.13
C VAL A 29 6.27 4.08 -3.42
N ILE A 30 7.22 5.01 -3.32
CA ILE A 30 7.82 5.65 -4.51
C ILE A 30 8.51 4.59 -5.37
N ASP A 31 9.32 3.71 -4.77
CA ASP A 31 10.04 2.68 -5.52
C ASP A 31 9.09 1.61 -6.09
N GLY A 32 8.23 1.05 -5.23
CA GLY A 32 7.34 -0.05 -5.60
C GLY A 32 6.36 0.30 -6.70
N TYR A 33 5.64 1.44 -6.58
CA TYR A 33 4.69 1.84 -7.62
C TYR A 33 5.37 2.28 -8.91
N SER A 34 6.55 2.90 -8.83
CA SER A 34 7.27 3.33 -10.03
C SER A 34 7.76 2.15 -10.86
N LEU A 35 8.27 1.10 -10.20
CA LEU A 35 8.64 -0.15 -10.87
C LEU A 35 7.43 -0.84 -11.49
N ALA A 36 6.34 -0.98 -10.74
CA ALA A 36 5.11 -1.60 -11.23
C ALA A 36 4.52 -0.85 -12.44
N ASN A 37 4.45 0.48 -12.38
CA ASN A 37 3.93 1.30 -13.48
C ASN A 37 4.84 1.29 -14.71
N ASN A 38 6.17 1.26 -14.51
CA ASN A 38 7.12 1.16 -15.60
C ASN A 38 6.98 -0.18 -16.35
N GLU A 39 6.83 -1.29 -15.62
CA GLU A 39 6.57 -2.61 -16.20
C GLU A 39 5.20 -2.69 -16.89
N ALA A 40 4.15 -2.16 -16.25
CA ALA A 40 2.82 -2.10 -16.86
C ALA A 40 2.84 -1.33 -18.19
N LEU A 41 3.50 -0.16 -18.22
CA LEU A 41 3.65 0.62 -19.45
C LEU A 41 4.52 -0.10 -20.50
N ARG A 42 5.58 -0.79 -20.07
CA ARG A 42 6.40 -1.62 -20.97
C ARG A 42 5.57 -2.69 -21.67
N LEU A 43 4.74 -3.41 -20.91
CA LEU A 43 3.84 -4.44 -21.44
C LEU A 43 2.77 -3.85 -22.36
N LEU A 44 2.18 -2.70 -22.01
CA LEU A 44 1.18 -2.02 -22.85
C LEU A 44 1.76 -1.50 -24.18
N LEU A 45 3.03 -1.10 -24.19
CA LEU A 45 3.73 -0.59 -25.38
C LEU A 45 4.53 -1.67 -26.12
N ASP A 46 4.40 -2.94 -25.72
CA ASP A 46 5.11 -4.10 -26.27
C ASP A 46 6.63 -3.88 -26.41
N LYS A 47 7.24 -3.26 -25.39
CA LYS A 47 8.68 -2.97 -25.37
C LYS A 47 9.46 -4.13 -24.76
N LYS A 48 10.60 -4.47 -25.37
CA LYS A 48 11.49 -5.52 -24.87
C LYS A 48 12.06 -5.23 -23.48
N GLU A 49 12.42 -3.97 -23.20
CA GLU A 49 13.05 -3.59 -21.94
C GLU A 49 12.41 -2.36 -21.30
N ALA A 50 12.43 -2.33 -19.96
CA ALA A 50 11.91 -1.22 -19.18
C ALA A 50 12.93 -0.09 -19.19
N SER A 51 12.48 1.14 -19.51
CA SER A 51 13.41 2.27 -19.63
C SER A 51 13.70 2.89 -18.28
N GLN A 52 14.98 3.05 -17.95
CA GLN A 52 15.44 3.77 -16.74
C GLN A 52 14.95 5.22 -16.71
N LYS A 53 14.86 5.89 -17.88
CA LYS A 53 14.35 7.26 -17.97
C LYS A 53 12.87 7.34 -17.57
N VAL A 54 12.09 6.34 -17.98
CA VAL A 54 10.66 6.25 -17.66
C VAL A 54 10.47 5.92 -16.19
N LEU A 55 11.31 5.05 -15.62
CA LEU A 55 11.32 4.76 -14.18
C LEU A 55 11.55 6.01 -13.33
N TYR A 56 12.58 6.82 -13.64
CA TYR A 56 12.80 8.08 -12.92
C TYR A 56 11.66 9.09 -13.11
N GLY A 57 11.01 9.08 -14.29
CA GLY A 57 9.77 9.82 -14.53
C GLY A 57 8.64 9.37 -13.60
N TRP A 58 8.44 8.07 -13.42
CA TRP A 58 7.45 7.54 -12.47
C TRP A 58 7.80 7.84 -11.02
N MET A 59 9.07 7.79 -10.62
CA MET A 59 9.50 8.10 -9.25
C MET A 59 9.21 9.56 -8.90
N THR A 60 9.57 10.48 -9.79
CA THR A 60 9.30 11.92 -9.60
C THR A 60 7.80 12.19 -9.61
N LEU A 61 7.05 11.58 -10.54
CA LEU A 61 5.60 11.74 -10.61
C LEU A 61 4.90 11.23 -9.34
N THR A 62 5.27 10.04 -8.85
CA THR A 62 4.69 9.46 -7.64
C THR A 62 4.97 10.33 -6.41
N ALA A 63 6.19 10.86 -6.28
CA ALA A 63 6.54 11.79 -5.21
C ALA A 63 5.75 13.10 -5.28
N VAL A 64 5.61 13.69 -6.47
CA VAL A 64 4.84 14.93 -6.67
C VAL A 64 3.37 14.72 -6.35
N ILE A 65 2.76 13.62 -6.82
CA ILE A 65 1.36 13.29 -6.51
C ILE A 65 1.17 13.13 -5.00
N GLY A 66 2.07 12.43 -4.33
CA GLY A 66 2.02 12.27 -2.87
C GLY A 66 2.06 13.62 -2.14
N LEU A 67 2.97 14.51 -2.53
CA LEU A 67 3.07 15.86 -1.96
C LEU A 67 1.81 16.70 -2.22
N VAL A 68 1.24 16.62 -3.42
CA VAL A 68 -0.01 17.32 -3.77
C VAL A 68 -1.15 16.83 -2.88
N ILE A 69 -1.32 15.52 -2.70
CA ILE A 69 -2.37 14.97 -1.83
C ILE A 69 -2.19 15.47 -0.39
N VAL A 70 -0.96 15.41 0.16
CA VAL A 70 -0.69 15.89 1.51
C VAL A 70 -1.01 17.38 1.64
N TYR A 71 -0.67 18.20 0.65
CA TYR A 71 -0.94 19.63 0.67
C TYR A 71 -2.45 19.93 0.61
N LEU A 72 -3.19 19.25 -0.28
CA LEU A 72 -4.64 19.43 -0.42
C LEU A 72 -5.41 19.05 0.84
N PHE A 73 -4.93 18.05 1.59
CA PHE A 73 -5.56 17.58 2.82
C PHE A 73 -4.88 18.07 4.11
N ALA A 74 -3.93 19.00 4.03
CA ALA A 74 -3.19 19.50 5.20
C ALA A 74 -4.10 20.07 6.30
N GLY A 75 -5.24 20.67 5.91
CA GLY A 75 -6.25 21.18 6.84
C GLY A 75 -7.17 20.12 7.46
N ASN A 76 -7.18 18.88 6.95
CA ASN A 76 -8.00 17.79 7.47
C ASN A 76 -7.36 16.41 7.24
N ILE A 77 -6.33 16.13 8.05
CA ILE A 77 -5.58 14.86 8.02
C ILE A 77 -6.51 13.67 8.31
N ALA A 78 -7.53 13.85 9.17
CA ALA A 78 -8.48 12.79 9.50
C ALA A 78 -9.25 12.31 8.26
N THR A 79 -9.71 13.22 7.41
CA THR A 79 -10.38 12.87 6.15
C THR A 79 -9.45 12.16 5.17
N MET A 80 -8.19 12.61 5.05
CA MET A 80 -7.19 11.94 4.22
C MET A 80 -6.97 10.49 4.64
N LEU A 81 -6.78 10.27 5.94
CA LEU A 81 -6.56 8.95 6.51
C LEU A 81 -7.78 8.06 6.32
N ARG A 82 -9.00 8.57 6.55
CA ARG A 82 -10.24 7.81 6.32
C ARG A 82 -10.35 7.37 4.86
N PHE A 83 -10.12 8.28 3.92
CA PHE A 83 -10.13 7.96 2.49
C PHE A 83 -9.09 6.89 2.14
N ALA A 84 -7.83 7.06 2.59
CA ALA A 84 -6.75 6.12 2.33
C ALA A 84 -7.02 4.71 2.90
N ILE A 85 -7.58 4.64 4.12
CA ILE A 85 -7.96 3.38 4.76
C ILE A 85 -9.05 2.68 3.95
N ILE A 86 -10.13 3.38 3.60
CA ILE A 86 -11.24 2.81 2.81
C ILE A 86 -10.73 2.30 1.46
N ALA A 87 -9.97 3.12 0.73
CA ALA A 87 -9.41 2.75 -0.56
C ALA A 87 -8.47 1.52 -0.46
N SER A 88 -7.63 1.46 0.58
CA SER A 88 -6.73 0.34 0.80
C SER A 88 -7.49 -0.95 1.12
N PHE A 89 -8.47 -0.90 2.02
CA PHE A 89 -9.26 -2.09 2.35
C PHE A 89 -10.05 -2.62 1.15
N ILE A 90 -10.65 -1.73 0.35
CA ILE A 90 -11.40 -2.15 -0.84
C ILE A 90 -10.47 -2.77 -1.90
N THR A 91 -9.28 -2.20 -2.13
CA THR A 91 -8.38 -2.64 -3.22
C THR A 91 -7.52 -3.86 -2.86
N THR A 92 -7.15 -4.02 -1.59
CA THR A 92 -6.30 -5.13 -1.11
C THR A 92 -6.76 -6.53 -1.53
N PRO A 93 -8.04 -6.94 -1.36
CA PRO A 93 -8.47 -8.28 -1.73
C PRO A 93 -8.34 -8.56 -3.23
N PHE A 94 -8.53 -7.56 -4.09
CA PHE A 94 -8.34 -7.70 -5.53
C PHE A 94 -6.87 -7.91 -5.89
N PHE A 95 -5.96 -7.12 -5.31
CA PHE A 95 -4.51 -7.30 -5.52
C PHE A 95 -4.02 -8.65 -5.01
N ALA A 96 -4.52 -9.10 -3.84
CA ALA A 96 -4.21 -10.42 -3.30
C ALA A 96 -4.69 -11.54 -4.22
N TYR A 97 -5.90 -11.42 -4.80
CA TYR A 97 -6.43 -12.40 -5.74
C TYR A 97 -5.61 -12.46 -7.03
N LEU A 98 -5.27 -11.29 -7.62
CA LEU A 98 -4.43 -11.21 -8.81
C LEU A 98 -3.06 -11.83 -8.56
N ASN A 99 -2.45 -11.57 -7.40
CA ASN A 99 -1.17 -12.17 -7.01
C ASN A 99 -1.29 -13.70 -6.92
N TYR A 100 -2.31 -14.21 -6.23
CA TYR A 100 -2.56 -15.65 -6.13
C TYR A 100 -2.78 -16.30 -7.50
N SER A 101 -3.56 -15.66 -8.39
CA SER A 101 -3.80 -16.16 -9.75
C SER A 101 -2.53 -16.17 -10.61
N LEU A 102 -1.67 -15.16 -10.47
CA LEU A 102 -0.42 -15.08 -11.21
C LEU A 102 0.58 -16.15 -10.75
N VAL A 103 0.70 -16.35 -9.45
CA VAL A 103 1.64 -17.33 -8.85
C VAL A 103 1.14 -18.77 -9.05
N ASN A 104 -0.17 -19.01 -9.02
CA ASN A 104 -0.75 -20.34 -9.24
C ASN A 104 -1.18 -20.55 -10.70
N ASN A 105 -0.19 -20.55 -11.61
CA ASN A 105 -0.42 -20.76 -13.04
C ASN A 105 -0.10 -22.22 -13.45
N LYS A 106 -0.45 -22.59 -14.69
CA LYS A 106 -0.27 -23.96 -15.23
C LYS A 106 1.19 -24.44 -15.20
N GLU A 107 2.14 -23.52 -15.35
CA GLU A 107 3.57 -23.83 -15.37
C GLU A 107 4.19 -23.93 -13.97
N HIS A 108 3.61 -23.24 -12.98
CA HIS A 108 4.12 -23.21 -11.61
C HIS A 108 2.94 -23.35 -10.64
N GLN A 109 2.78 -24.54 -10.07
CA GLN A 109 1.74 -24.79 -9.09
C GLN A 109 2.25 -24.54 -7.67
N VAL A 110 1.46 -23.80 -6.90
CA VAL A 110 1.77 -23.52 -5.51
C VAL A 110 1.68 -24.80 -4.68
N LYS A 111 2.64 -25.02 -3.79
CA LYS A 111 2.62 -26.16 -2.86
C LYS A 111 1.28 -26.20 -2.11
N PRO A 112 0.69 -27.37 -1.88
CA PRO A 112 -0.67 -27.50 -1.36
C PRO A 112 -0.88 -26.81 0.00
N ARG A 113 0.14 -26.79 0.88
CA ARG A 113 0.08 -26.06 2.16
C ARG A 113 -0.01 -24.54 1.97
N LEU A 114 0.78 -23.97 1.07
CA LEU A 114 0.78 -22.54 0.76
C LEU A 114 -0.50 -22.13 0.02
N LYS A 115 -1.03 -23.02 -0.82
CA LYS A 115 -2.31 -22.82 -1.50
C LYS A 115 -3.45 -22.70 -0.49
N MET A 116 -3.51 -23.60 0.49
CA MET A 116 -4.49 -23.53 1.57
C MET A 116 -4.35 -22.24 2.38
N LEU A 117 -3.12 -21.85 2.76
CA LEU A 117 -2.87 -20.61 3.49
C LEU A 117 -3.30 -19.36 2.68
N SER A 118 -3.04 -19.35 1.38
CA SER A 118 -3.42 -18.26 0.48
C SER A 118 -4.95 -18.15 0.37
N ILE A 119 -5.66 -19.27 0.25
CA ILE A 119 -7.12 -19.29 0.19
C ILE A 119 -7.72 -18.80 1.52
N ILE A 120 -7.20 -19.24 2.67
CA ILE A 120 -7.65 -18.77 3.99
C ILE A 120 -7.41 -17.25 4.11
N GLY A 121 -6.23 -16.77 3.69
CA GLY A 121 -5.91 -15.34 3.67
C GLY A 121 -6.84 -14.53 2.76
N LEU A 122 -7.20 -15.05 1.58
CA LEU A 122 -8.17 -14.41 0.69
C LEU A 122 -9.56 -14.34 1.32
N ILE A 123 -10.05 -15.45 1.91
CA ILE A 123 -11.34 -15.47 2.61
C ILE A 123 -11.34 -14.43 3.74
N TYR A 124 -10.24 -14.35 4.50
CA TYR A 124 -10.08 -13.35 5.56
C TYR A 124 -10.12 -11.92 5.01
N LEU A 125 -9.37 -11.61 3.94
CA LEU A 125 -9.32 -10.27 3.35
C LEU A 125 -10.68 -9.84 2.77
N PHE A 126 -11.34 -10.71 2.00
CA PHE A 126 -12.68 -10.42 1.46
C PHE A 126 -13.73 -10.30 2.58
N GLY A 127 -13.68 -11.19 3.58
CA GLY A 127 -14.57 -11.14 4.73
C GLY A 127 -14.39 -9.86 5.55
N PHE A 128 -13.15 -9.46 5.82
CA PHE A 128 -12.86 -8.21 6.55
C PHE A 128 -13.29 -6.99 5.75
N THR A 129 -13.09 -6.99 4.43
CA THR A 129 -13.54 -5.90 3.55
C THR A 129 -15.06 -5.77 3.55
N LEU A 130 -15.79 -6.89 3.49
CA LEU A 130 -17.26 -6.88 3.61
C LEU A 130 -17.73 -6.38 4.97
N LEU A 131 -17.12 -6.86 6.06
CA LEU A 131 -17.41 -6.38 7.41
C LEU A 131 -17.15 -4.88 7.53
N PHE A 132 -16.04 -4.39 6.98
CA PHE A 132 -15.69 -2.98 6.97
C PHE A 132 -16.73 -2.14 6.21
N ILE A 133 -17.17 -2.59 5.03
CA ILE A 133 -18.21 -1.91 4.24
C ILE A 133 -19.55 -1.89 4.99
N ILE A 134 -19.96 -3.02 5.59
CA ILE A 134 -21.20 -3.10 6.38
C ILE A 134 -21.13 -2.18 7.60
N ALA A 135 -20.00 -2.18 8.31
CA ALA A 135 -19.79 -1.32 9.46
C ALA A 135 -19.83 0.16 9.05
N TRP A 136 -19.21 0.53 7.94
CA TRP A 136 -19.24 1.88 7.40
C TRP A 136 -20.67 2.33 7.04
N LEU A 137 -21.45 1.47 6.37
CA LEU A 137 -22.85 1.74 6.01
C LEU A 137 -23.78 1.85 7.23
N THR A 138 -23.55 1.05 8.27
CA THR A 138 -24.43 0.97 9.45
C THR A 138 -24.09 2.03 10.50
N ALA A 139 -22.82 2.42 10.62
CA ALA A 139 -22.36 3.30 11.70
C ALA A 139 -22.54 4.80 11.43
N ASN A 140 -22.92 5.22 10.23
CA ASN A 140 -23.17 6.64 9.87
C ASN A 140 -22.06 7.60 10.38
N ILE A 141 -20.79 7.24 10.13
CA ILE A 141 -19.57 8.00 10.49
C ILE A 141 -19.07 8.85 9.31
#